data_AF-A0AAU9J7G4-F1
#
_entry.id   AF-A0AAU9J7G4-F1
#
_cell.length_a   1.000
_cell.length_b   1.000
_cell.length_c   1.000
_cell.angle_alpha   90.00
_cell.angle_beta   90.00
_cell.angle_gamma   90.00
#
_symmetry.space_group_name_H-M   'P 1'
#
loop_
_entity.id
_entity.type
_entity.pdbx_description
1 polymer ?
#
loop_
_entity_poly.entity_id
_entity_poly.type
_entity_poly.pdbx_seq_one_letter_code
_entity_poly.pdbx_strand_id
1 'polypeptide(L)'
;MPNFLVFLLLIKYAQPLGITNCYQFDCNTTRTVGTCLDVDHTNRKITLEECAPDYECVGVFKNYELEESEWTNVNCSAKQTIIFPCPTDATLLNGSPCCTASDCASNVCKNSLCIGRSTGATCTSNNQCASTAYCNTASGSGVCTSSSANGESCTSDFTCMPGSGCNNGVCASLFSLTMGKAAQEARFCQTNFLNTNTNICDALQIYLDGFIVYPPFSCLVGDIGVYNYMTDNSTYQTEACGCAGVKDWYRGFFQKYIHNVIGTMSVVWTNLRYSKTSCSAENAHSSSPFVMNRCQSINSDQYNLWYQLNYQLEYWAVYQTGFIDTCADAMGIYDPNYYSDQYTSALYGFALIILGLVVL
;
A
#
# COMPACT_ATOMS: atom_id res chain seq x y z
N MET A 1 45.57 -7.88 5.03
CA MET A 1 45.38 -6.42 4.89
C MET A 1 44.23 -6.01 5.80
N PRO A 2 44.54 -5.55 7.02
CA PRO A 2 43.57 -4.94 7.92
C PRO A 2 43.60 -3.41 7.69
N ASN A 3 42.48 -2.85 7.22
CA ASN A 3 42.09 -1.43 7.31
C ASN A 3 40.85 -1.18 6.44
N PHE A 4 39.73 -1.80 6.81
CA PHE A 4 38.39 -1.38 6.35
C PHE A 4 37.36 -1.48 7.49
N LEU A 5 37.86 -1.44 8.73
CA LEU A 5 37.09 -1.11 9.93
C LEU A 5 37.50 0.32 10.31
N VAL A 6 36.51 1.17 10.58
CA VAL A 6 36.56 2.53 11.18
C VAL A 6 36.07 3.70 10.29
N PHE A 7 35.94 3.58 8.96
CA PHE A 7 35.40 4.69 8.14
C PHE A 7 33.94 4.57 7.66
N LEU A 8 33.20 3.52 8.05
CA LEU A 8 31.81 3.28 7.65
C LEU A 8 30.80 3.24 8.81
N LEU A 9 31.18 3.67 10.02
CA LEU A 9 30.37 3.46 11.24
C LEU A 9 29.87 4.71 11.98
N LEU A 10 29.98 5.92 11.44
CA LEU A 10 29.55 7.14 12.17
C LEU A 10 28.75 8.20 11.38
N ILE A 11 28.31 7.92 10.14
CA ILE A 11 27.52 8.91 9.36
C ILE A 11 26.00 8.63 9.39
N LYS A 12 25.55 7.49 9.91
CA LYS A 12 24.11 7.19 10.10
C LYS A 12 23.52 7.66 11.44
N TYR A 13 24.26 8.46 12.23
CA TYR A 13 23.85 8.93 13.57
C TYR A 13 23.60 10.44 13.67
N ALA A 14 23.54 11.15 12.54
CA ALA A 14 23.01 12.51 12.50
C ALA A 14 21.56 12.47 12.03
N GLN A 15 20.65 12.22 12.98
CA GLN A 15 19.25 12.64 12.90
C GLN A 15 19.18 14.12 12.45
N PRO A 16 18.08 14.60 11.83
CA PRO A 16 17.98 15.98 11.32
C PRO A 16 18.58 16.97 12.31
N LEU A 17 19.76 17.51 11.98
CA LEU A 17 20.69 18.21 12.90
C LEU A 17 20.20 19.60 13.33
N GLY A 18 18.96 19.97 13.02
CA GLY A 18 18.33 21.21 13.41
C GLY A 18 17.34 21.72 12.38
N ILE A 19 16.50 22.67 12.81
CA ILE A 19 15.48 23.37 12.01
C ILE A 19 16.05 23.90 10.68
N THR A 20 17.35 24.23 10.67
CA THR A 20 18.02 24.77 9.49
C THR A 20 17.95 23.83 8.30
N ASN A 21 17.82 22.52 8.46
CA ASN A 21 17.89 21.59 7.33
C ASN A 21 16.54 21.45 6.59
N CYS A 22 15.44 21.93 7.19
CA CYS A 22 14.11 21.76 6.61
C CYS A 22 13.94 22.49 5.27
N TYR A 23 13.44 21.75 4.28
CA TYR A 23 12.97 22.31 3.01
C TYR A 23 11.60 22.98 3.19
N GLN A 24 11.42 24.09 2.49
CA GLN A 24 10.12 24.70 2.25
C GLN A 24 9.44 24.04 1.06
N PHE A 25 8.18 23.64 1.22
CA PHE A 25 7.35 23.23 0.11
C PHE A 25 6.49 24.40 -0.35
N ASP A 26 6.55 24.69 -1.64
CA ASP A 26 5.66 25.62 -2.31
C ASP A 26 4.89 24.89 -3.41
N CYS A 27 3.64 25.31 -3.59
CA CYS A 27 2.76 24.82 -4.63
C CYS A 27 2.50 25.94 -5.65
N ASN A 28 2.82 25.69 -6.91
CA ASN A 28 2.50 26.55 -8.04
C ASN A 28 1.48 25.85 -8.94
N THR A 29 0.26 26.36 -8.99
CA THR A 29 -0.81 25.81 -9.84
C THR A 29 -0.68 26.25 -11.30
N THR A 30 0.41 26.91 -11.69
CA THR A 30 0.68 27.27 -13.08
C THR A 30 1.07 26.02 -13.83
N ARG A 31 0.31 25.69 -14.88
CA ARG A 31 0.58 24.49 -15.67
C ARG A 31 1.87 24.61 -16.47
N THR A 32 2.67 23.55 -16.46
CA THR A 32 3.95 23.48 -17.14
C THR A 32 4.12 22.19 -17.97
N VAL A 33 4.91 22.25 -19.02
CA VAL A 33 5.43 21.05 -19.73
C VAL A 33 6.87 20.75 -19.35
N GLY A 34 7.47 21.59 -18.49
CA GLY A 34 8.87 21.52 -18.06
C GLY A 34 9.00 20.77 -16.74
N THR A 35 9.62 21.43 -15.76
CA THR A 35 9.87 20.87 -14.42
C THR A 35 8.60 20.91 -13.57
N CYS A 36 8.17 19.79 -13.02
CA CYS A 36 7.01 19.70 -12.12
C CYS A 36 7.39 19.46 -10.66
N LEU A 37 8.65 19.09 -10.39
CA LEU A 37 9.27 19.25 -9.08
C LEU A 37 10.62 19.94 -9.28
N ASP A 38 10.75 21.16 -8.79
CA ASP A 38 11.97 21.96 -8.82
C ASP A 38 12.59 22.01 -7.43
N VAL A 39 13.85 21.58 -7.32
CA VAL A 39 14.61 21.49 -6.07
C VAL A 39 15.69 22.56 -6.07
N ASP A 40 15.49 23.59 -5.26
CA ASP A 40 16.49 24.60 -4.97
C ASP A 40 17.22 24.25 -3.68
N HIS A 41 18.35 23.54 -3.80
CA HIS A 41 19.21 23.20 -2.65
C HIS A 41 19.84 24.44 -1.98
N THR A 42 19.98 25.56 -2.71
CA THR A 42 20.58 26.79 -2.15
C THR A 42 19.61 27.46 -1.20
N ASN A 43 18.35 27.60 -1.61
CA ASN A 43 17.31 28.22 -0.80
C ASN A 43 16.55 27.23 0.10
N ARG A 44 16.82 25.92 -0.07
CA ARG A 44 16.11 24.79 0.55
C ARG A 44 14.62 24.88 0.30
N LYS A 45 14.26 24.92 -0.98
CA LYS A 45 12.88 25.03 -1.43
C LYS A 45 12.59 23.95 -2.47
N ILE A 46 11.46 23.29 -2.31
CA ILE A 46 10.87 22.37 -3.28
C ILE A 46 9.60 23.04 -3.80
N THR A 47 9.54 23.26 -5.11
CA THR A 47 8.35 23.80 -5.77
C THR A 47 7.70 22.70 -6.58
N LEU A 48 6.41 22.45 -6.30
CA LEU A 48 5.58 21.56 -7.10
C LEU A 48 4.81 22.39 -8.13
N GLU A 49 4.84 21.94 -9.39
CA GLU A 49 4.08 22.57 -10.48
C GLU A 49 3.15 21.54 -11.15
N GLU A 50 1.91 21.94 -11.44
CA GLU A 50 0.96 21.09 -12.16
C GLU A 50 1.44 20.86 -13.60
N CYS A 51 1.46 19.61 -14.06
CA CYS A 51 1.74 19.35 -15.47
C CYS A 51 0.57 19.81 -16.37
N ALA A 52 0.88 20.25 -17.57
CA ALA A 52 -0.11 20.58 -18.60
C ALA A 52 -1.03 19.37 -18.91
N PRO A 53 -2.22 19.59 -19.52
CA PRO A 53 -3.05 18.49 -20.00
C PRO A 53 -2.21 17.54 -20.87
N ASP A 54 -2.45 16.23 -20.74
CA ASP A 54 -1.69 15.16 -21.39
C ASP A 54 -0.25 14.94 -20.90
N TYR A 55 0.17 15.62 -19.83
CA TYR A 55 1.43 15.37 -19.14
C TYR A 55 1.20 14.94 -17.69
N GLU A 56 2.12 14.15 -17.14
CA GLU A 56 2.14 13.69 -15.76
C GLU A 56 3.53 13.85 -15.16
N CYS A 57 3.58 14.04 -13.85
CA CYS A 57 4.83 14.18 -13.12
C CYS A 57 5.25 12.81 -12.57
N VAL A 58 5.97 12.03 -13.37
CA VAL A 58 6.34 10.65 -13.01
C VAL A 58 7.58 10.66 -12.11
N GLY A 59 7.50 9.98 -10.96
CA GLY A 59 8.67 9.69 -10.12
C GLY A 59 8.98 10.71 -9.02
N VAL A 60 8.22 11.79 -8.91
CA VAL A 60 8.32 12.81 -7.83
C VAL A 60 8.34 12.21 -6.43
N PHE A 61 7.61 11.10 -6.29
CA PHE A 61 7.10 10.63 -5.02
C PHE A 61 7.72 9.31 -4.58
N LYS A 62 8.63 8.75 -5.39
CA LYS A 62 9.56 7.69 -4.95
C LYS A 62 10.73 8.25 -4.13
N ASN A 63 10.84 9.57 -4.03
CA ASN A 63 12.00 10.26 -3.46
C ASN A 63 11.81 10.69 -1.98
N TYR A 64 10.66 10.45 -1.36
CA TYR A 64 10.39 10.92 0.01
C TYR A 64 11.08 10.06 1.09
N GLU A 65 11.46 8.82 0.75
CA GLU A 65 12.29 7.95 1.60
C GLU A 65 13.80 8.20 1.44
N LEU A 66 14.19 9.04 0.47
CA LEU A 66 15.58 9.31 0.15
C LEU A 66 16.18 10.32 1.13
N GLU A 67 17.49 10.19 1.39
CA GLU A 67 18.19 11.18 2.21
C GLU A 67 18.16 12.56 1.53
N GLU A 68 18.29 13.64 2.31
CA GLU A 68 18.22 15.04 1.87
C GLU A 68 19.07 15.37 0.62
N SER A 69 20.13 14.59 0.38
CA SER A 69 21.07 14.71 -0.73
C SER A 69 20.61 14.11 -2.07
N GLU A 70 19.42 13.49 -2.12
CA GLU A 70 18.97 12.69 -3.26
C GLU A 70 17.76 13.29 -3.99
N TRP A 71 17.21 14.40 -3.49
CA TRP A 71 16.17 15.14 -4.19
C TRP A 71 16.72 15.74 -5.48
N THR A 72 16.04 15.47 -6.60
CA THR A 72 16.43 15.95 -7.93
C THR A 72 15.22 16.50 -8.66
N ASN A 73 15.48 17.41 -9.61
CA ASN A 73 14.43 17.99 -10.44
C ASN A 73 13.71 16.90 -11.25
N VAL A 74 12.38 16.96 -11.28
CA VAL A 74 11.54 16.04 -12.05
C VAL A 74 10.79 16.81 -13.11
N ASN A 75 10.84 16.33 -14.33
CA ASN A 75 10.15 16.92 -15.46
C ASN A 75 8.81 16.22 -15.72
N CYS A 76 7.84 16.99 -16.23
CA CYS A 76 6.63 16.47 -16.82
C CYS A 76 6.98 15.55 -17.99
N SER A 77 6.39 14.36 -17.99
CA SER A 77 6.42 13.44 -19.11
C SER A 77 5.04 13.34 -19.74
N ALA A 78 4.96 13.18 -21.06
CA ALA A 78 3.69 12.93 -21.71
C ALA A 78 3.04 11.68 -21.09
N LYS A 79 1.76 11.78 -20.72
CA LYS A 79 0.96 10.67 -20.20
C LYS A 79 1.05 9.54 -21.21
N GLN A 80 1.56 8.41 -20.76
CA GLN A 80 1.54 7.24 -21.62
C GLN A 80 0.10 6.77 -21.74
N THR A 81 -0.48 6.91 -22.93
CA THR A 81 -1.68 6.17 -23.25
C THR A 81 -1.24 4.71 -23.31
N ILE A 82 -1.49 3.96 -22.24
CA ILE A 82 -1.24 2.53 -22.23
C ILE A 82 -2.26 1.90 -23.17
N ILE A 83 -1.98 1.95 -24.46
CA ILE A 83 -2.48 0.96 -25.40
C ILE A 83 -1.83 -0.31 -24.90
N PHE A 84 -2.61 -1.26 -24.39
CA PHE A 84 -2.11 -2.60 -24.12
C PHE A 84 -2.02 -3.30 -25.48
N PRO A 85 -0.87 -3.29 -26.19
CA PRO A 85 -0.76 -4.14 -27.37
C PRO A 85 -1.02 -5.58 -26.93
N CYS A 86 -1.67 -6.35 -27.81
CA CYS A 86 -1.84 -7.78 -27.57
C CYS A 86 -0.48 -8.39 -27.20
N PRO A 87 -0.34 -9.03 -26.03
CA PRO A 87 0.94 -9.56 -25.62
C PRO A 87 1.43 -10.60 -26.62
N THR A 88 2.69 -10.47 -27.06
CA THR A 88 3.30 -11.42 -28.01
C THR A 88 3.86 -12.66 -27.30
N ASP A 89 3.95 -12.63 -25.96
CA ASP A 89 4.45 -13.73 -25.15
C ASP A 89 3.32 -14.49 -24.45
N ALA A 90 3.16 -15.75 -24.87
CA ALA A 90 2.14 -16.71 -24.43
C ALA A 90 2.43 -17.26 -23.02
N THR A 91 2.00 -16.58 -21.95
CA THR A 91 1.88 -17.13 -20.57
C THR A 91 1.12 -16.22 -19.61
N LEU A 92 0.21 -15.38 -20.10
CA LEU A 92 -0.51 -14.42 -19.27
C LEU A 92 -1.31 -15.11 -18.16
N LEU A 93 -1.24 -14.53 -16.96
CA LEU A 93 -1.99 -14.97 -15.79
C LEU A 93 -3.49 -14.72 -15.95
N ASN A 94 -4.32 -15.44 -15.20
CA ASN A 94 -5.75 -15.17 -15.19
C ASN A 94 -6.03 -13.75 -14.68
N GLY A 95 -7.04 -13.11 -15.25
CA GLY A 95 -7.36 -11.70 -15.04
C GLY A 95 -6.57 -10.73 -15.93
N SER A 96 -5.51 -11.17 -16.60
CA SER A 96 -4.78 -10.34 -17.56
C SER A 96 -5.58 -10.14 -18.86
N PRO A 97 -5.45 -8.98 -19.53
CA PRO A 97 -6.04 -8.75 -20.84
C PRO A 97 -5.42 -9.68 -21.89
N CYS A 98 -6.24 -10.27 -22.75
CA CYS A 98 -5.81 -11.14 -23.84
C CYS A 98 -6.55 -10.85 -25.13
N CYS A 99 -5.92 -11.20 -26.25
CA CYS A 99 -6.49 -11.11 -27.57
C CYS A 99 -6.82 -12.49 -28.15
N THR A 100 -6.03 -13.49 -27.79
CA THR A 100 -6.21 -14.88 -28.21
C THR A 100 -6.05 -15.84 -27.04
N ALA A 101 -6.56 -17.06 -27.21
CA ALA A 101 -6.44 -18.11 -26.20
C ALA A 101 -4.98 -18.43 -25.85
N SER A 102 -4.08 -18.45 -26.84
CA SER A 102 -2.66 -18.76 -26.64
C SER A 102 -1.93 -17.72 -25.78
N ASP A 103 -2.46 -16.51 -25.65
CA ASP A 103 -1.86 -15.49 -24.80
C ASP A 103 -1.91 -15.95 -23.33
N CYS A 104 -2.93 -16.73 -22.96
CA CYS A 104 -3.22 -17.14 -21.59
C CYS A 104 -2.52 -18.43 -21.18
N ALA A 105 -2.01 -18.49 -19.96
CA ALA A 105 -1.45 -19.71 -19.37
C ALA A 105 -2.45 -20.88 -19.39
N SER A 106 -3.73 -20.58 -19.17
CA SER A 106 -4.84 -21.54 -19.24
C SER A 106 -5.18 -22.00 -20.66
N ASN A 107 -4.71 -21.32 -21.69
CA ASN A 107 -5.21 -21.37 -23.06
C ASN A 107 -6.70 -20.99 -23.21
N VAL A 108 -7.21 -20.12 -22.34
CA VAL A 108 -8.61 -19.66 -22.41
C VAL A 108 -8.68 -18.14 -22.28
N CYS A 109 -9.03 -17.48 -23.39
CA CYS A 109 -9.30 -16.05 -23.44
C CYS A 109 -10.80 -15.84 -23.66
N LYS A 110 -11.49 -15.16 -22.73
CA LYS A 110 -12.93 -14.91 -22.79
C LYS A 110 -13.21 -13.46 -22.43
N ASN A 111 -14.00 -12.77 -23.25
CA ASN A 111 -14.28 -11.33 -23.08
C ASN A 111 -12.99 -10.50 -22.93
N SER A 112 -11.97 -10.83 -23.73
CA SER A 112 -10.65 -10.19 -23.69
C SER A 112 -9.90 -10.33 -22.36
N LEU A 113 -10.22 -11.35 -21.54
CA LEU A 113 -9.52 -11.66 -20.29
C LEU A 113 -9.12 -13.14 -20.22
N CYS A 114 -7.94 -13.40 -19.69
CA CYS A 114 -7.50 -14.75 -19.41
C CYS A 114 -8.32 -15.34 -18.26
N ILE A 115 -8.93 -16.50 -18.48
CA ILE A 115 -9.71 -17.19 -17.46
C ILE A 115 -9.11 -18.57 -17.18
N GLY A 116 -9.16 -18.99 -15.92
CA GLY A 116 -8.62 -20.28 -15.54
C GLY A 116 -9.52 -21.45 -15.96
N ARG A 117 -8.92 -22.63 -16.07
CA ARG A 117 -9.61 -23.90 -16.33
C ARG A 117 -10.46 -24.31 -15.14
N SER A 118 -11.59 -24.94 -15.42
CA SER A 118 -12.50 -25.44 -14.40
C SER A 118 -11.88 -26.58 -13.57
N THR A 119 -12.41 -26.81 -12.38
CA THR A 119 -12.11 -27.99 -11.56
C THR A 119 -12.24 -29.27 -12.40
N GLY A 120 -11.31 -30.21 -12.21
CA GLY A 120 -11.21 -31.47 -12.97
C GLY A 120 -10.40 -31.38 -14.26
N ALA A 121 -10.09 -30.17 -14.76
CA ALA A 121 -9.22 -30.00 -15.92
C ALA A 121 -7.76 -30.31 -15.58
N THR A 122 -7.01 -30.81 -16.56
CA THR A 122 -5.56 -31.02 -16.42
C THR A 122 -4.83 -29.69 -16.32
N CYS A 123 -3.79 -29.66 -15.51
CA CYS A 123 -2.94 -28.50 -15.29
C CYS A 123 -1.49 -28.91 -15.04
N THR A 124 -0.58 -27.97 -15.28
CA THR A 124 0.84 -28.07 -14.92
C THR A 124 1.26 -27.00 -13.92
N SER A 125 0.43 -25.97 -13.70
CA SER A 125 0.67 -24.92 -12.72
C SER A 125 -0.63 -24.29 -12.21
N ASN A 126 -0.58 -23.64 -11.05
CA ASN A 126 -1.74 -22.97 -10.43
C ASN A 126 -2.32 -21.86 -11.31
N ASN A 127 -1.49 -21.23 -12.15
CA ASN A 127 -1.91 -20.16 -13.08
C ASN A 127 -2.90 -20.65 -14.14
N GLN A 128 -3.00 -21.96 -14.37
CA GLN A 128 -3.91 -22.53 -15.35
C GLN A 128 -5.31 -22.79 -14.78
N CYS A 129 -5.48 -22.80 -13.47
CA CYS A 129 -6.75 -23.12 -12.81
C CYS A 129 -7.58 -21.86 -12.52
N ALA A 130 -8.90 -22.01 -12.48
CA ALA A 130 -9.81 -20.95 -12.08
C ALA A 130 -9.46 -20.39 -10.70
N SER A 131 -9.89 -19.16 -10.40
CA SER A 131 -9.53 -18.46 -9.16
C SER A 131 -9.92 -19.21 -7.88
N THR A 132 -10.94 -20.06 -7.94
CA THR A 132 -11.41 -20.89 -6.83
C THR A 132 -10.83 -22.32 -6.84
N ALA A 133 -9.74 -22.54 -7.59
CA ALA A 133 -9.10 -23.83 -7.75
C ALA A 133 -7.57 -23.68 -7.85
N TYR A 134 -6.87 -24.76 -7.52
CA TYR A 134 -5.42 -24.86 -7.60
C TYR A 134 -4.99 -26.13 -8.34
N CYS A 135 -3.76 -26.15 -8.83
CA CYS A 135 -3.23 -27.31 -9.54
C CYS A 135 -2.67 -28.33 -8.55
N ASN A 136 -3.42 -29.40 -8.30
CA ASN A 136 -2.96 -30.49 -7.46
C ASN A 136 -2.12 -31.48 -8.26
N THR A 137 -0.82 -31.51 -8.01
CA THR A 137 0.15 -32.38 -8.70
C THR A 137 0.45 -33.68 -7.94
N ALA A 138 -0.20 -33.95 -6.81
CA ALA A 138 0.07 -35.11 -5.97
C ALA A 138 -0.17 -36.45 -6.71
N SER A 139 -1.01 -36.47 -7.75
CA SER A 139 -1.35 -37.64 -8.57
C SER A 139 -0.53 -37.80 -9.86
N GLY A 140 0.59 -37.08 -10.01
CA GLY A 140 1.51 -37.20 -11.16
C GLY A 140 1.08 -36.42 -12.42
N SER A 141 -0.20 -36.44 -12.78
CA SER A 141 -0.80 -35.45 -13.70
C SER A 141 -1.56 -34.43 -12.88
N GLY A 142 -1.21 -33.15 -13.02
CA GLY A 142 -1.84 -32.09 -12.26
C GLY A 142 -3.30 -31.93 -12.65
N VAL A 143 -4.19 -31.78 -11.67
CA VAL A 143 -5.62 -31.53 -11.90
C VAL A 143 -6.07 -30.31 -11.09
N CYS A 144 -6.82 -29.42 -11.73
CA CYS A 144 -7.43 -28.29 -11.05
C CYS A 144 -8.41 -28.82 -9.98
N THR A 145 -8.11 -28.57 -8.72
CA THR A 145 -8.86 -29.02 -7.55
C THR A 145 -9.44 -27.80 -6.85
N SER A 146 -10.66 -27.90 -6.34
CA SER A 146 -11.29 -26.79 -5.61
C SER A 146 -10.46 -26.38 -4.40
N SER A 147 -10.36 -25.08 -4.18
CA SER A 147 -9.68 -24.52 -3.01
C SER A 147 -10.43 -24.83 -1.71
N SER A 148 -9.65 -24.96 -0.64
CA SER A 148 -10.07 -25.16 0.74
C SER A 148 -10.66 -23.89 1.37
N ALA A 149 -11.64 -24.11 2.24
CA ALA A 149 -12.28 -23.06 3.02
C ALA A 149 -11.42 -22.62 4.22
N ASN A 150 -11.75 -21.47 4.80
CA ASN A 150 -11.11 -21.00 6.04
C ASN A 150 -11.26 -22.05 7.17
N GLY A 151 -10.17 -22.30 7.90
CA GLY A 151 -10.08 -23.29 8.97
C GLY A 151 -9.67 -24.69 8.53
N GLU A 152 -9.68 -24.99 7.22
CA GLU A 152 -9.18 -26.25 6.70
C GLU A 152 -7.66 -26.28 6.61
N SER A 153 -7.08 -27.49 6.62
CA SER A 153 -5.63 -27.67 6.51
C SER A 153 -5.10 -27.26 5.13
N CYS A 154 -3.91 -26.67 5.12
CA CYS A 154 -3.24 -26.23 3.90
C CYS A 154 -1.73 -26.42 3.99
N THR A 155 -1.08 -26.42 2.83
CA THR A 155 0.38 -26.44 2.70
C THR A 155 0.93 -25.24 1.91
N SER A 156 0.05 -24.48 1.25
CA SER A 156 0.37 -23.27 0.49
C SER A 156 -0.87 -22.40 0.34
N ASP A 157 -0.68 -21.10 0.08
CA ASP A 157 -1.79 -20.17 -0.15
C ASP A 157 -2.75 -20.60 -1.24
N PHE A 158 -2.20 -21.20 -2.31
CA PHE A 158 -2.98 -21.65 -3.46
C PHE A 158 -4.03 -22.69 -3.06
N THR A 159 -3.78 -23.44 -1.98
CA THR A 159 -4.75 -24.41 -1.48
C THR A 159 -5.99 -23.71 -0.94
N CYS A 160 -5.88 -22.46 -0.47
CA CYS A 160 -6.98 -21.74 0.15
C CYS A 160 -7.84 -21.00 -0.87
N MET A 161 -9.06 -20.64 -0.48
CA MET A 161 -9.94 -19.82 -1.30
C MET A 161 -9.38 -18.40 -1.53
N PRO A 162 -9.80 -17.68 -2.58
CA PRO A 162 -9.43 -16.27 -2.78
C PRO A 162 -9.66 -15.41 -1.54
N GLY A 163 -8.74 -14.47 -1.31
CA GLY A 163 -8.76 -13.61 -0.12
C GLY A 163 -8.40 -14.32 1.18
N SER A 164 -7.86 -15.53 1.08
CA SER A 164 -7.29 -16.30 2.18
C SER A 164 -5.90 -16.80 1.80
N GLY A 165 -5.09 -17.15 2.78
CA GLY A 165 -3.76 -17.75 2.60
C GLY A 165 -3.50 -18.81 3.66
N CYS A 166 -2.39 -19.53 3.55
CA CYS A 166 -2.05 -20.60 4.48
C CYS A 166 -1.28 -20.03 5.67
N ASN A 167 -1.96 -19.91 6.81
CA ASN A 167 -1.38 -19.39 8.05
C ASN A 167 -1.26 -20.51 9.08
N ASN A 168 -0.04 -20.90 9.42
CA ASN A 168 0.25 -21.96 10.40
C ASN A 168 -0.43 -23.30 10.04
N GLY A 169 -0.44 -23.63 8.74
CA GLY A 169 -1.00 -24.89 8.23
C GLY A 169 -2.53 -24.93 8.15
N VAL A 170 -3.21 -23.80 8.38
CA VAL A 170 -4.67 -23.66 8.17
C VAL A 170 -4.99 -22.46 7.29
N CYS A 171 -6.01 -22.59 6.45
CA CYS A 171 -6.48 -21.49 5.63
C CYS A 171 -7.07 -20.38 6.51
N ALA A 172 -6.55 -19.17 6.39
CA ALA A 172 -7.00 -18.00 7.13
C ALA A 172 -7.25 -16.83 6.17
N SER A 173 -8.30 -16.08 6.42
CA SER A 173 -8.61 -14.89 5.62
C SER A 173 -7.55 -13.82 5.80
N LEU A 174 -7.22 -13.11 4.73
CA LEU A 174 -6.36 -11.94 4.78
C LEU A 174 -7.04 -10.83 5.62
N PHE A 175 -6.22 -10.02 6.28
CA PHE A 175 -6.64 -8.90 7.12
C PHE A 175 -7.69 -9.24 8.18
N SER A 176 -7.66 -10.46 8.74
CA SER A 176 -8.73 -10.99 9.60
C SER A 176 -8.34 -11.19 11.06
N LEU A 177 -7.08 -11.51 11.32
CA LEU A 177 -6.58 -11.80 12.66
C LEU A 177 -6.44 -10.52 13.48
N THR A 178 -7.07 -10.52 14.66
CA THR A 178 -6.99 -9.40 15.60
C THR A 178 -5.58 -9.32 16.21
N MET A 179 -5.25 -8.15 16.74
CA MET A 179 -4.02 -7.93 17.51
C MET A 179 -3.84 -9.00 18.62
N GLY A 180 -2.60 -9.42 18.84
CA GLY A 180 -2.21 -10.47 19.78
C GLY A 180 -2.41 -11.92 19.29
N LYS A 181 -2.96 -12.13 18.08
CA LYS A 181 -3.09 -13.47 17.48
C LYS A 181 -1.84 -13.86 16.71
N ALA A 182 -1.46 -15.14 16.79
CA ALA A 182 -0.32 -15.67 16.04
C ALA A 182 -0.57 -15.63 14.52
N ALA A 183 0.42 -15.14 13.78
CA ALA A 183 0.40 -15.05 12.34
C ALA A 183 1.80 -15.28 11.75
N GLN A 184 1.87 -15.92 10.59
CA GLN A 184 3.15 -16.12 9.87
C GLN A 184 3.57 -14.89 9.07
N GLU A 185 2.59 -14.07 8.66
CA GLU A 185 2.80 -12.90 7.83
C GLU A 185 1.84 -11.78 8.22
N ALA A 186 2.27 -10.53 7.99
CA ALA A 186 1.50 -9.34 8.30
C ALA A 186 0.15 -9.27 7.57
N ARG A 187 0.05 -9.81 6.34
CA ARG A 187 -1.18 -9.79 5.53
C ARG A 187 -2.37 -10.55 6.15
N PHE A 188 -2.15 -11.39 7.16
CA PHE A 188 -3.24 -12.02 7.90
C PHE A 188 -3.82 -11.11 9.00
N CYS A 189 -3.05 -10.12 9.45
CA CYS A 189 -3.41 -9.23 10.54
C CYS A 189 -4.32 -8.10 10.07
N GLN A 190 -5.31 -7.73 10.88
CA GLN A 190 -6.22 -6.60 10.61
C GLN A 190 -5.48 -5.28 10.41
N THR A 191 -4.32 -5.14 11.01
CA THR A 191 -3.43 -3.98 10.93
C THR A 191 -2.46 -4.04 9.74
N ASN A 192 -2.41 -5.18 9.04
CA ASN A 192 -1.35 -5.52 8.09
C ASN A 192 0.07 -5.33 8.68
N PHE A 193 0.23 -5.57 9.99
CA PHE A 193 1.50 -5.43 10.70
C PHE A 193 1.72 -6.61 11.67
N LEU A 194 2.96 -7.12 11.70
CA LEU A 194 3.37 -8.29 12.46
C LEU A 194 4.57 -7.94 13.35
N ASN A 195 4.49 -8.26 14.64
CA ASN A 195 5.68 -8.26 15.50
C ASN A 195 6.52 -9.50 15.15
N THR A 196 7.62 -9.29 14.45
CA THR A 196 8.48 -10.39 13.93
C THR A 196 9.27 -11.09 15.04
N ASN A 197 9.38 -10.50 16.24
CA ASN A 197 10.02 -11.13 17.39
C ASN A 197 9.15 -12.23 17.99
N THR A 198 7.82 -12.07 17.95
CA THR A 198 6.85 -12.95 18.60
C THR A 198 5.90 -13.64 17.61
N ASN A 199 5.92 -13.26 16.33
CA ASN A 199 5.02 -13.73 15.27
C ASN A 199 3.54 -13.56 15.64
N ILE A 200 3.19 -12.42 16.22
CA ILE A 200 1.80 -12.05 16.51
C ILE A 200 1.41 -10.76 15.80
N CYS A 201 0.14 -10.66 15.45
CA CYS A 201 -0.45 -9.45 14.89
C CYS A 201 -0.33 -8.29 15.88
N ASP A 202 0.15 -7.15 15.40
CA ASP A 202 0.46 -6.00 16.25
C ASP A 202 0.11 -4.68 15.56
N ALA A 203 0.32 -3.58 16.26
CA ALA A 203 0.37 -2.22 15.74
C ALA A 203 1.45 -1.44 16.49
N LEU A 204 1.77 -0.25 16.01
CA LEU A 204 2.68 0.65 16.70
C LEU A 204 1.93 1.73 17.49
N GLN A 205 2.59 2.22 18.53
CA GLN A 205 2.23 3.42 19.25
C GLN A 205 3.46 4.29 19.47
N ILE A 206 3.30 5.59 19.31
CA ILE A 206 4.39 6.56 19.40
C ILE A 206 4.43 7.12 20.83
N TYR A 207 5.64 7.17 21.39
CA TYR A 207 5.93 7.77 22.68
C TYR A 207 6.93 8.91 22.54
N LEU A 208 6.71 10.01 23.26
CA LEU A 208 7.67 11.11 23.43
C LEU A 208 7.78 11.41 24.92
N ASP A 209 8.99 11.34 25.46
CA ASP A 209 9.26 11.49 26.90
C ASP A 209 8.37 10.62 27.81
N GLY A 210 8.04 9.41 27.35
CA GLY A 210 7.20 8.45 28.05
C GLY A 210 5.69 8.68 27.93
N PHE A 211 5.25 9.70 27.19
CA PHE A 211 3.84 9.97 26.92
C PHE A 211 3.43 9.51 25.52
N ILE A 212 2.23 8.96 25.41
CA ILE A 212 1.65 8.59 24.11
C ILE A 212 1.41 9.85 23.28
N VAL A 213 1.85 9.83 22.03
CA VAL A 213 1.59 10.87 21.04
C VAL A 213 0.39 10.45 20.18
N TYR A 214 -0.64 11.29 20.13
CA TYR A 214 -1.85 11.08 19.34
C TYR A 214 -1.80 11.84 18.01
N PRO A 215 -2.63 11.48 17.01
CA PRO A 215 -2.79 12.28 15.81
C PRO A 215 -3.00 13.77 16.14
N PRO A 216 -2.32 14.70 15.46
CA PRO A 216 -1.59 14.48 14.21
C PRO A 216 -0.13 14.03 14.37
N PHE A 217 0.28 13.49 15.52
CA PHE A 217 1.65 13.03 15.80
C PHE A 217 2.70 14.15 15.78
N SER A 218 2.29 15.34 16.22
CA SER A 218 3.16 16.52 16.27
C SER A 218 4.30 16.39 17.30
N CYS A 219 5.42 17.01 16.97
CA CYS A 219 6.63 17.07 17.79
C CYS A 219 7.42 18.36 17.50
N LEU A 220 8.49 18.62 18.25
CA LEU A 220 9.48 19.63 17.92
C LEU A 220 10.60 19.01 17.09
N VAL A 221 11.12 19.75 16.10
CA VAL A 221 12.23 19.26 15.26
C VAL A 221 13.42 18.91 16.16
N GLY A 222 13.87 17.66 16.09
CA GLY A 222 14.92 17.09 16.94
C GLY A 222 14.41 16.24 18.12
N ASP A 223 13.12 16.30 18.47
CA ASP A 223 12.51 15.36 19.42
C ASP A 223 12.65 13.93 18.92
N ILE A 224 12.89 12.98 19.82
CA ILE A 224 13.04 11.56 19.48
C ILE A 224 11.81 10.79 19.93
N GLY A 225 11.00 10.39 18.97
CA GLY A 225 9.86 9.52 19.17
C GLY A 225 10.29 8.06 19.26
N VAL A 226 9.67 7.32 20.17
CA VAL A 226 9.85 5.88 20.33
C VAL A 226 8.59 5.16 19.85
N TYR A 227 8.71 4.36 18.80
CA TYR A 227 7.66 3.48 18.34
C TYR A 227 7.74 2.17 19.12
N ASN A 228 6.71 1.87 19.89
CA ASN A 228 6.59 0.62 20.61
C ASN A 228 5.54 -0.27 19.97
N TYR A 229 5.77 -1.58 20.05
CA TYR A 229 4.74 -2.58 19.80
C TYR A 229 3.60 -2.43 20.81
N MET A 230 2.35 -2.44 20.34
CA MET A 230 1.17 -2.29 21.19
C MET A 230 0.93 -3.49 22.10
N THR A 231 1.35 -4.70 21.69
CA THR A 231 1.06 -5.92 22.45
C THR A 231 1.94 -6.10 23.70
N ASP A 232 3.22 -5.74 23.63
CA ASP A 232 4.21 -5.99 24.69
C ASP A 232 4.97 -4.74 25.16
N ASN A 233 4.69 -3.57 24.55
CA ASN A 233 5.35 -2.29 24.81
C ASN A 233 6.87 -2.30 24.61
N SER A 234 7.42 -3.28 23.90
CA SER A 234 8.82 -3.30 23.52
C SER A 234 9.07 -2.32 22.38
N THR A 235 10.27 -1.74 22.34
CA THR A 235 10.65 -0.78 21.31
C THR A 235 10.84 -1.47 19.97
N TYR A 236 10.08 -1.03 18.97
CA TYR A 236 10.27 -1.37 17.57
C TYR A 236 11.41 -0.56 16.97
N GLN A 237 11.29 0.77 17.03
CA GLN A 237 12.26 1.70 16.47
C GLN A 237 12.13 3.09 17.09
N THR A 238 13.16 3.91 16.95
CA THR A 238 13.12 5.34 17.26
C THR A 238 13.23 6.17 15.99
N GLU A 239 12.59 7.33 15.97
CA GLU A 239 12.64 8.29 14.86
C GLU A 239 12.79 9.70 15.42
N ALA A 240 13.59 10.52 14.76
CA ALA A 240 13.58 11.94 15.04
C ALA A 240 12.37 12.61 14.38
N CYS A 241 11.84 13.65 15.01
CA CYS A 241 10.77 14.46 14.45
C CYS A 241 11.15 15.02 13.07
N GLY A 242 10.35 14.71 12.05
CA GLY A 242 10.55 15.17 10.68
C GLY A 242 10.06 16.61 10.48
N CYS A 243 10.62 17.30 9.49
CA CYS A 243 10.23 18.67 9.14
C CYS A 243 8.80 18.73 8.60
N ALA A 244 8.06 19.78 8.98
CA ALA A 244 6.70 20.05 8.53
C ALA A 244 6.61 20.61 7.08
N GLY A 245 7.74 20.72 6.38
CA GLY A 245 7.81 21.33 5.05
C GLY A 245 7.74 22.86 5.03
N VAL A 246 8.02 23.51 6.15
CA VAL A 246 8.01 24.97 6.29
C VAL A 246 9.37 25.45 6.76
N LYS A 247 9.92 26.44 6.05
CA LYS A 247 11.20 27.04 6.41
C LYS A 247 11.15 27.64 7.81
N ASP A 248 12.20 27.42 8.58
CA ASP A 248 12.39 27.98 9.93
C ASP A 248 11.29 27.61 10.95
N TRP A 249 10.45 26.60 10.65
CA TRP A 249 9.45 26.12 11.59
C TRP A 249 10.02 25.06 12.52
N TYR A 250 9.91 25.29 13.82
CA TYR A 250 10.42 24.39 14.86
C TYR A 250 9.50 23.20 15.16
N ARG A 251 8.34 23.11 14.51
CA ARG A 251 7.39 22.01 14.68
C ARG A 251 7.50 21.03 13.52
N GLY A 252 7.20 19.79 13.81
CA GLY A 252 7.29 18.68 12.88
C GLY A 252 6.30 17.57 13.21
N PHE A 253 6.47 16.44 12.55
CA PHE A 253 5.64 15.26 12.73
C PHE A 253 6.48 14.00 12.69
N PHE A 254 6.09 13.00 13.48
CA PHE A 254 6.56 11.64 13.27
C PHE A 254 5.82 11.05 12.06
N GLN A 255 6.55 10.45 11.11
CA GLN A 255 5.94 10.04 9.83
C GLN A 255 6.41 8.67 9.33
N LYS A 256 7.65 8.24 9.60
CA LYS A 256 8.24 7.08 8.91
C LYS A 256 7.48 5.76 9.10
N TYR A 257 6.83 5.57 10.24
CA TYR A 257 6.12 4.31 10.55
C TYR A 257 4.63 4.51 10.81
N ILE A 258 4.06 5.65 10.42
CA ILE A 258 2.67 5.97 10.79
C ILE A 258 1.65 5.06 10.14
N HIS A 259 1.92 4.44 8.98
CA HIS A 259 1.03 3.44 8.38
C HIS A 259 0.81 2.23 9.30
N ASN A 260 1.75 1.97 10.22
CA ASN A 260 1.68 0.86 11.18
C ASN A 260 1.15 1.32 12.55
N VAL A 261 0.96 2.61 12.78
CA VAL A 261 0.42 3.14 14.04
C VAL A 261 -1.06 2.80 14.17
N ILE A 262 -1.48 2.41 15.36
CA ILE A 262 -2.88 2.05 15.61
C ILE A 262 -3.83 3.20 15.24
N GLY A 263 -4.92 2.86 14.54
CA GLY A 263 -5.94 3.84 14.14
C GLY A 263 -5.67 4.60 12.84
N THR A 264 -4.52 4.39 12.16
CA THR A 264 -4.27 5.00 10.83
C THR A 264 -4.81 4.11 9.70
N MET A 265 -4.07 3.08 9.27
CA MET A 265 -4.47 2.21 8.15
C MET A 265 -5.26 0.97 8.55
N SER A 266 -5.32 0.63 9.84
CA SER A 266 -6.01 -0.58 10.31
C SER A 266 -7.47 -0.70 9.83
N VAL A 267 -8.22 0.40 9.84
CA VAL A 267 -9.61 0.43 9.32
C VAL A 267 -9.63 0.16 7.82
N VAL A 268 -8.70 0.75 7.07
CA VAL A 268 -8.58 0.55 5.61
C VAL A 268 -8.37 -0.92 5.28
N TRP A 269 -7.38 -1.57 5.89
CA TRP A 269 -7.05 -2.96 5.61
C TRP A 269 -8.22 -3.91 5.86
N THR A 270 -8.98 -3.70 6.94
CA THR A 270 -10.17 -4.52 7.20
C THR A 270 -11.29 -4.34 6.16
N ASN A 271 -11.37 -3.17 5.51
CA ASN A 271 -12.30 -2.90 4.43
C ASN A 271 -11.85 -3.50 3.08
N LEU A 272 -10.60 -3.95 2.96
CA LEU A 272 -10.08 -4.57 1.74
C LEU A 272 -10.27 -6.10 1.71
N ARG A 273 -10.93 -6.70 2.70
CA ARG A 273 -11.26 -8.14 2.67
C ARG A 273 -12.07 -8.50 1.44
N TYR A 274 -11.79 -9.66 0.87
CA TYR A 274 -12.47 -10.16 -0.32
C TYR A 274 -12.61 -11.68 -0.29
N SER A 275 -13.50 -12.21 -1.13
CA SER A 275 -13.72 -13.66 -1.32
C SER A 275 -13.89 -14.06 -2.78
N LYS A 276 -13.86 -13.08 -3.68
CA LYS A 276 -14.02 -13.23 -5.13
C LYS A 276 -12.89 -12.49 -5.82
N THR A 277 -12.47 -12.99 -6.98
CA THR A 277 -11.42 -12.37 -7.79
C THR A 277 -11.47 -12.95 -9.20
N SER A 278 -11.06 -12.16 -10.19
CA SER A 278 -10.87 -12.61 -11.58
C SER A 278 -9.48 -13.23 -11.81
N CYS A 279 -8.53 -13.01 -10.90
CA CYS A 279 -7.17 -13.53 -10.99
C CYS A 279 -7.03 -14.91 -10.34
N SER A 280 -5.96 -15.64 -10.68
CA SER A 280 -5.63 -16.94 -10.07
C SER A 280 -4.26 -16.93 -9.41
N ALA A 281 -3.93 -18.03 -8.72
CA ALA A 281 -2.64 -18.24 -8.08
C ALA A 281 -2.25 -17.05 -7.19
N GLU A 282 -1.01 -16.56 -7.27
CA GLU A 282 -0.50 -15.54 -6.32
C GLU A 282 -1.34 -14.27 -6.32
N ASN A 283 -1.85 -13.86 -7.47
CA ASN A 283 -2.71 -12.68 -7.60
C ASN A 283 -4.08 -12.87 -6.92
N ALA A 284 -4.58 -14.10 -6.79
CA ALA A 284 -5.82 -14.39 -6.05
C ALA A 284 -5.66 -14.26 -4.53
N HIS A 285 -4.42 -14.28 -4.04
CA HIS A 285 -4.04 -14.20 -2.62
C HIS A 285 -3.21 -12.94 -2.31
N SER A 286 -3.25 -11.95 -3.21
CA SER A 286 -2.46 -10.73 -3.07
C SER A 286 -3.02 -9.84 -1.96
N SER A 287 -2.11 -9.29 -1.16
CA SER A 287 -2.40 -8.21 -0.21
C SER A 287 -2.14 -6.81 -0.79
N SER A 288 -1.73 -6.71 -2.06
CA SER A 288 -1.49 -5.43 -2.74
C SER A 288 -2.82 -4.86 -3.23
N PRO A 289 -3.29 -3.69 -2.74
CA PRO A 289 -4.57 -3.12 -3.15
C PRO A 289 -4.62 -2.79 -4.64
N PHE A 290 -3.48 -2.46 -5.26
CA PHE A 290 -3.36 -2.30 -6.71
C PHE A 290 -3.67 -3.60 -7.46
N VAL A 291 -3.04 -4.71 -7.06
CA VAL A 291 -3.31 -6.03 -7.67
C VAL A 291 -4.75 -6.44 -7.41
N MET A 292 -5.26 -6.23 -6.19
CA MET A 292 -6.63 -6.55 -5.80
C MET A 292 -7.66 -5.79 -6.65
N ASN A 293 -7.47 -4.49 -6.90
CA ASN A 293 -8.35 -3.70 -7.77
C ASN A 293 -8.28 -4.21 -9.22
N ARG A 294 -7.07 -4.38 -9.76
CA ARG A 294 -6.87 -4.93 -11.13
C ARG A 294 -7.55 -6.29 -11.30
N CYS A 295 -7.48 -7.14 -10.27
CA CYS A 295 -8.08 -8.45 -10.22
C CYS A 295 -9.56 -8.45 -9.82
N GLN A 296 -10.19 -7.27 -9.72
CA GLN A 296 -11.58 -7.10 -9.30
C GLN A 296 -11.91 -7.81 -7.99
N SER A 297 -10.91 -7.97 -7.12
CA SER A 297 -11.04 -8.50 -5.76
C SER A 297 -11.68 -7.47 -4.83
N ILE A 298 -11.37 -6.19 -5.07
CA ILE A 298 -11.99 -5.03 -4.44
C ILE A 298 -12.54 -4.11 -5.52
N ASN A 299 -13.54 -3.30 -5.18
CA ASN A 299 -14.11 -2.32 -6.09
C ASN A 299 -13.27 -1.02 -6.12
N SER A 300 -13.60 -0.12 -7.05
CA SER A 300 -12.91 1.15 -7.21
C SER A 300 -13.00 2.05 -5.96
N ASP A 301 -14.10 2.02 -5.23
CA ASP A 301 -14.27 2.83 -4.02
C ASP A 301 -13.36 2.36 -2.88
N GLN A 302 -13.25 1.04 -2.67
CA GLN A 302 -12.33 0.43 -1.72
C GLN A 302 -10.88 0.74 -2.07
N TYR A 303 -10.52 0.67 -3.36
CA TYR A 303 -9.19 1.02 -3.82
C TYR A 303 -8.90 2.51 -3.62
N ASN A 304 -9.85 3.39 -3.98
CA ASN A 304 -9.71 4.83 -3.80
C ASN A 304 -9.56 5.19 -2.32
N LEU A 305 -10.34 4.58 -1.42
CA LEU A 305 -10.17 4.75 0.02
C LEU A 305 -8.73 4.44 0.47
N TRP A 306 -8.20 3.29 0.04
CA TRP A 306 -6.83 2.92 0.37
C TRP A 306 -5.83 3.90 -0.24
N TYR A 307 -5.98 4.23 -1.52
CA TYR A 307 -5.09 5.13 -2.26
C TYR A 307 -4.97 6.47 -1.55
N GLN A 308 -6.11 7.12 -1.30
CA GLN A 308 -6.17 8.45 -0.69
C GLN A 308 -5.51 8.48 0.69
N LEU A 309 -5.90 7.55 1.58
CA LEU A 309 -5.35 7.50 2.94
C LEU A 309 -3.88 7.07 2.99
N ASN A 310 -3.48 6.13 2.11
CA ASN A 310 -2.09 5.70 2.03
C ASN A 310 -1.17 6.86 1.64
N TYR A 311 -1.56 7.67 0.65
CA TYR A 311 -0.76 8.80 0.19
C TYR A 311 -0.84 10.01 1.12
N GLN A 312 -1.96 10.27 1.79
CA GLN A 312 -2.00 11.26 2.89
C GLN A 312 -1.03 10.90 4.01
N LEU A 313 -0.92 9.61 4.37
CA LEU A 313 0.04 9.15 5.38
C LEU A 313 1.49 9.15 4.87
N GLU A 314 1.71 8.79 3.61
CA GLU A 314 3.03 8.90 2.98
C GLU A 314 3.57 10.34 3.04
N TYR A 315 2.69 11.32 2.84
CA TYR A 315 3.01 12.75 2.87
C TYR A 315 2.55 13.45 4.13
N TRP A 316 2.48 12.73 5.26
CA TRP A 316 1.81 13.21 6.46
C TRP A 316 2.27 14.58 6.93
N ALA A 317 3.58 14.83 6.99
CA ALA A 317 4.08 16.10 7.49
C ALA A 317 3.67 17.30 6.64
N VAL A 318 3.59 17.16 5.31
CA VAL A 318 3.16 18.23 4.40
C VAL A 318 1.65 18.27 4.21
N TYR A 319 0.96 17.13 4.36
CA TYR A 319 -0.49 17.03 4.40
C TYR A 319 -1.05 17.76 5.63
N GLN A 320 -0.50 17.52 6.82
CA GLN A 320 -0.96 18.14 8.06
C GLN A 320 -0.81 19.67 8.09
N THR A 321 0.00 20.22 7.20
CA THR A 321 0.25 21.66 7.11
C THR A 321 -0.54 22.33 6.00
N GLY A 322 -1.10 21.54 5.08
CA GLY A 322 -1.91 22.00 3.96
C GLY A 322 -1.13 22.72 2.85
N PHE A 323 0.21 22.78 2.92
CA PHE A 323 1.01 23.56 1.97
C PHE A 323 0.93 23.04 0.53
N ILE A 324 0.76 21.72 0.38
CA ILE A 324 0.73 21.09 -0.93
C ILE A 324 -0.68 20.65 -1.33
N ASP A 325 -1.71 20.87 -0.53
CA ASP A 325 -3.07 20.36 -0.76
C ASP A 325 -3.59 20.65 -2.16
N THR A 326 -3.46 21.91 -2.61
CA THR A 326 -3.89 22.32 -3.95
C THR A 326 -3.12 21.60 -5.06
N CYS A 327 -1.81 21.43 -4.91
CA CYS A 327 -0.99 20.71 -5.88
C CYS A 327 -1.23 19.20 -5.81
N ALA A 328 -1.44 18.66 -4.62
CA ALA A 328 -1.69 17.25 -4.41
C ALA A 328 -3.00 16.83 -5.07
N ASP A 329 -4.06 17.62 -4.93
CA ASP A 329 -5.33 17.40 -5.62
C ASP A 329 -5.17 17.55 -7.14
N ALA A 330 -4.56 18.65 -7.61
CA ALA A 330 -4.36 18.92 -9.04
C ALA A 330 -3.49 17.86 -9.74
N MET A 331 -2.50 17.31 -9.04
CA MET A 331 -1.61 16.25 -9.53
C MET A 331 -2.18 14.84 -9.30
N GLY A 332 -3.32 14.72 -8.61
CA GLY A 332 -3.98 13.45 -8.31
C GLY A 332 -3.21 12.56 -7.34
N ILE A 333 -2.41 13.14 -6.44
CA ILE A 333 -1.67 12.42 -5.39
C ILE A 333 -2.62 11.98 -4.29
N TYR A 334 -3.35 12.94 -3.74
CA TYR A 334 -4.43 12.73 -2.79
C TYR A 334 -5.38 13.92 -2.81
N ASP A 335 -6.64 13.67 -2.45
CA ASP A 335 -7.64 14.69 -2.16
C ASP A 335 -7.51 15.07 -0.68
N PRO A 336 -7.18 16.35 -0.37
CA PRO A 336 -6.99 16.82 1.00
C PRO A 336 -8.27 16.77 1.84
N ASN A 337 -9.44 16.74 1.19
CA ASN A 337 -10.75 16.67 1.83
C ASN A 337 -11.27 15.24 1.94
N TYR A 338 -10.47 14.24 1.55
CA TYR A 338 -10.84 12.85 1.65
C TYR A 338 -10.63 12.35 3.09
N TYR A 339 -11.71 11.99 3.76
CA TYR A 339 -11.67 11.50 5.13
C TYR A 339 -12.20 10.06 5.22
N SER A 340 -11.64 9.27 6.14
CA SER A 340 -12.04 7.86 6.32
C SER A 340 -13.50 7.69 6.74
N ASP A 341 -14.06 8.69 7.44
CA ASP A 341 -15.46 8.71 7.88
C ASP A 341 -16.45 8.95 6.72
N GLN A 342 -16.04 9.64 5.65
CA GLN A 342 -16.83 9.78 4.42
C GLN A 342 -17.11 8.41 3.78
N TYR A 343 -16.19 7.46 3.90
CA TYR A 343 -16.42 6.08 3.44
C TYR A 343 -17.40 5.33 4.35
N THR A 344 -17.25 5.46 5.67
CA THR A 344 -18.16 4.79 6.62
C THR A 344 -19.60 5.29 6.49
N SER A 345 -19.79 6.60 6.33
CA SER A 345 -21.11 7.21 6.14
C SER A 345 -21.77 6.78 4.82
N ALA A 346 -21.01 6.56 3.74
CA ALA A 346 -21.52 5.98 2.51
C ALA A 346 -22.07 4.55 2.74
N LEU A 347 -21.34 3.70 3.46
CA LEU A 347 -21.80 2.33 3.77
C LEU A 347 -23.04 2.31 4.67
N TYR A 348 -23.11 3.18 5.68
CA TYR A 348 -24.29 3.29 6.55
C TYR A 348 -25.50 3.92 5.85
N GLY A 349 -25.28 4.82 4.89
CA GLY A 349 -26.34 5.39 4.06
C GLY A 349 -27.11 4.34 3.26
N PHE A 350 -26.42 3.31 2.74
CA PHE A 350 -27.06 2.19 2.05
C PHE A 350 -27.83 1.26 3.00
N ALA A 351 -27.37 1.06 4.23
CA ALA A 351 -28.08 0.25 5.22
C ALA A 351 -29.44 0.87 5.63
N LEU A 352 -29.51 2.20 5.72
CA LEU A 352 -30.76 2.91 6.05
C LEU A 352 -31.77 2.90 4.89
N ILE A 353 -31.32 2.90 3.63
CA ILE A 353 -32.22 2.81 2.46
C ILE A 353 -32.79 1.39 2.32
N ILE A 354 -32.02 0.34 2.63
CA ILE A 354 -32.50 -1.05 2.60
C ILE A 354 -33.50 -1.32 3.73
N LEU A 355 -33.33 -0.71 4.91
CA LEU A 355 -34.32 -0.81 6.00
C LEU A 355 -35.59 0.02 5.73
N GLY A 356 -35.51 1.10 4.94
CA GLY A 356 -36.67 1.89 4.52
C GLY A 356 -37.56 1.24 3.44
N LEU A 357 -37.02 0.26 2.70
CA LEU A 357 -37.73 -0.47 1.64
C LEU A 357 -38.41 -1.77 2.12
N VAL A 358 -38.24 -2.16 3.38
CA VAL A 358 -38.90 -3.33 4.00
C VAL A 358 -40.14 -2.92 4.81
N VAL A 359 -40.52 -1.63 4.82
CA VAL A 359 -41.66 -1.09 5.58
C VAL A 359 -42.72 -0.43 4.68
N LEU A 360 -42.80 -0.79 3.40
CA LEU A 360 -43.90 -0.39 2.51
C LEU A 360 -44.57 -1.58 1.83
#